data_AF-A0A7X8VDF4-F1
#
_entry.id   AF-A0A7X8VDF4-F1
#
_cell.length_a   1.000
_cell.length_b   1.000
_cell.length_c   1.000
_cell.angle_alpha   90.00
_cell.angle_beta   90.00
_cell.angle_gamma   90.00
#
_symmetry.space_group_name_H-M   'P 1'
#
loop_
_entity.id
_entity.type
_entity.pdbx_description
1 polymer ?
#
loop_
_entity_poly.entity_id
_entity_poly.type
_entity_poly.pdbx_seq_one_letter_code
_entity_poly.pdbx_strand_id
1 'polypeptide(L)' 'DAVCADCGAATQVPFKPRDDRPVYCSDCYQNHRMAQSGF' A
#
# COMPACT_ATOMS: atom_id res chain seq x y z
N ASP A 1 6.59 -11.50 -4.04
CA ASP A 1 5.99 -11.05 -2.77
C ASP A 1 6.35 -9.58 -2.55
N ALA A 2 5.48 -8.83 -1.91
CA ALA A 2 5.71 -7.43 -1.58
C ALA A 2 5.30 -7.19 -0.14
N VAL A 3 5.88 -6.17 0.48
CA VAL A 3 5.60 -5.85 1.88
C VAL A 3 4.91 -4.50 1.92
N CYS A 4 3.83 -4.41 2.70
CA CYS A 4 3.15 -3.15 2.91
C CYS A 4 4.10 -2.17 3.62
N ALA A 5 4.32 -1.00 3.04
CA ALA A 5 5.19 0.03 3.60
C ALA A 5 4.64 0.68 4.88
N ASP A 6 3.35 0.49 5.17
CA ASP A 6 2.65 1.09 6.31
C ASP A 6 2.56 0.11 7.50
N CYS A 7 2.07 -1.12 7.25
CA CYS A 7 1.87 -2.12 8.30
C CYS A 7 2.86 -3.29 8.27
N GLY A 8 3.70 -3.42 7.24
CA GLY A 8 4.67 -4.52 7.11
C GLY A 8 4.06 -5.86 6.70
N ALA A 9 2.78 -5.91 6.32
CA ALA A 9 2.12 -7.15 5.93
C ALA A 9 2.65 -7.67 4.57
N ALA A 10 2.87 -8.98 4.47
CA ALA A 10 3.19 -9.64 3.22
C ALA A 10 1.96 -9.66 2.31
N THR A 11 2.09 -9.11 1.11
CA THR A 11 1.05 -9.02 0.09
C THR A 11 1.58 -9.50 -1.26
N GLN A 12 0.67 -9.92 -2.14
CA GLN A 12 1.00 -10.30 -3.51
C GLN A 12 0.48 -9.22 -4.45
N VAL A 13 1.40 -8.63 -5.20
CA VAL A 13 1.10 -7.64 -6.23
C VAL A 13 1.56 -8.17 -7.59
N PRO A 14 0.81 -7.92 -8.67
CA PRO A 14 1.17 -8.38 -10.02
C PRO A 14 2.30 -7.57 -10.65
N PHE A 15 2.82 -6.55 -9.96
CA PHE A 15 3.89 -5.68 -10.41
C PHE A 15 5.10 -5.79 -9.48
N LYS A 16 6.30 -5.52 -10.00
CA LYS A 16 7.53 -5.52 -9.19
C LYS A 16 7.52 -4.29 -8.25
N PRO A 17 7.70 -4.45 -6.94
CA PRO A 17 7.86 -3.32 -6.02
C PRO A 17 9.01 -2.43 -6.51
N ARG A 18 8.75 -1.13 -6.62
CA ARG A 18 9.76 -0.14 -7.00
C ARG A 18 10.09 0.68 -5.78
N ASP A 19 11.37 0.98 -5.56
CA ASP A 19 11.82 1.82 -4.46
C ASP A 19 11.18 3.22 -4.51
N ASP A 20 10.85 3.68 -5.72
CA ASP A 20 10.18 4.96 -5.97
C ASP A 20 8.73 5.03 -5.45
N ARG A 21 8.06 3.90 -5.19
CA ARG A 21 6.63 3.90 -4.81
C ARG A 21 6.30 2.86 -3.74
N PRO A 22 5.78 3.29 -2.58
CA PRO A 22 5.42 2.37 -1.50
C PRO A 22 4.26 1.45 -1.92
N VAL A 23 4.40 0.16 -1.60
CA VAL A 23 3.32 -0.82 -1.76
C VAL A 23 2.44 -0.77 -0.52
N TYR A 24 1.13 -0.72 -0.71
CA TYR A 24 0.16 -0.79 0.39
C TYR A 24 -0.73 -2.02 0.23
N CYS A 25 -1.07 -2.66 1.35
CA CYS A 25 -2.12 -3.67 1.35
C CYS A 25 -3.48 -3.00 1.10
N SER A 26 -4.51 -3.79 0.82
CA SER A 26 -5.86 -3.27 0.56
C SER A 26 -6.35 -2.35 1.69
N ASP A 27 -6.18 -2.76 2.96
CA ASP A 27 -6.58 -1.97 4.12
C ASP A 27 -5.85 -0.62 4.21
N CYS A 28 -4.51 -0.63 4.20
CA CYS A 28 -3.72 0.60 4.24
C CYS A 28 -4.01 1.48 3.02
N TYR A 29 -4.17 0.90 1.83
CA TYR A 29 -4.52 1.66 0.63
C TYR A 29 -5.89 2.35 0.74
N GLN A 30 -6.90 1.68 1.26
CA GLN A 30 -8.20 2.29 1.55
C GLN A 30 -8.08 3.39 2.60
N ASN A 31 -7.31 3.16 3.68
CA ASN A 31 -7.06 4.13 4.75
C ASN A 31 -6.36 5.41 4.24
N HIS A 32 -5.37 5.24 3.37
CA HIS A 32 -4.67 6.35 2.73
C HIS A 32 -5.56 7.10 1.73
N ARG A 33 -6.46 6.41 1.01
CA ARG A 33 -7.43 7.04 0.09
C ARG A 33 -8.52 7.83 0.82
N MET A 34 -9.03 7.32 1.94
CA MET A 34 -10.04 8.03 2.72
C MET A 34 -9.46 9.28 3.42
N ALA A 35 -8.19 9.23 3.85
CA ALA A 35 -7.50 10.39 4.41
C ALA A 35 -7.35 11.55 3.39
N GLN A 36 -7.35 11.26 2.09
CA GLN A 36 -7.25 12.27 1.02
C GLN A 36 -8.60 12.85 0.57
N SER A 37 -9.72 12.26 0.99
CA SER A 37 -11.08 12.64 0.54
C SER A 37 -11.96 13.19 1.67
N GLY A 38 -11.37 13.50 2.82
CA GLY A 38 -12.03 14.17 3.94
C GLY A 38 -11.86 15.68 3.93
N PHE A 39 -12.30 16.36 2.87
CA PHE A 39 -12.98 17.66 2.87
C PHE A 39 -13.56 17.94 1.48
#